data_AF-A0AAQ3TTP2-F1
#
_entry.id   AF-A0AAQ3TTP2-F1
#
_cell.length_a   1.000
_cell.length_b   1.000
_cell.length_c   1.000
_cell.angle_alpha   90.00
_cell.angle_beta   90.00
_cell.angle_gamma   90.00
#
_symmetry.space_group_name_H-M   'P 1'
#
loop_
_entity.id
_entity.type
_entity.pdbx_description
1 polymer ?
#
loop_
_entity_poly.entity_id
_entity_poly.type
_entity_poly.pdbx_seq_one_letter_code
_entity_poly.pdbx_strand_id
1 'polypeptide(L)'
;MSISMELPEEFQTSSTHRPILILDSQLVPRTQEEAKALRLLNQKSYALTKCFDEDLLVDAGMPEKFNEVFEAIGWSDFAEIPKGGIILLTKEFLMTLRTDTRRDGTYVWFRLFNTDYELTLRQFSNLLDFSPQCTLGEDLAGFNSVEFCKELVVPDAPRKKSITHIRHPTLRFLARWLTMVVFPWDDTRCVTVEDVRCLYAMWKKIKFAPTLNKVLH
;
A
#
# COMPACT_ATOMS: atom_id res chain seq x y z
N MET A 1 0.13 -27.90 -9.94
CA MET A 1 0.56 -26.99 -11.03
C MET A 1 1.01 -25.71 -10.35
N SER A 2 2.30 -25.65 -10.04
CA SER A 2 2.90 -24.51 -9.33
C SER A 2 3.27 -23.48 -10.38
N ILE A 3 2.66 -22.30 -10.31
CA ILE A 3 3.01 -21.17 -11.18
C ILE A 3 4.21 -20.49 -10.52
N SER A 4 5.40 -20.80 -11.02
CA SER A 4 6.62 -20.06 -10.73
C SER A 4 6.49 -18.68 -11.36
N MET A 5 6.58 -17.64 -10.54
CA MET A 5 6.66 -16.26 -11.01
C MET A 5 8.10 -16.02 -11.46
N GLU A 6 8.42 -16.33 -12.72
CA GLU A 6 9.71 -15.99 -13.31
C GLU A 6 9.74 -14.49 -13.59
N LEU A 7 10.58 -13.77 -12.84
CA LEU A 7 10.95 -12.40 -13.15
C LEU A 7 11.69 -12.36 -14.50
N PRO A 8 11.57 -11.27 -15.29
CA PRO A 8 12.25 -11.12 -16.58
C PRO A 8 13.76 -11.39 -16.48
N GLU A 9 14.36 -11.93 -17.55
CA GLU A 9 15.77 -12.35 -17.62
C GLU A 9 16.79 -11.28 -17.21
N GLU A 10 16.40 -10.00 -17.20
CA GLU A 10 17.21 -8.88 -16.72
C GLU A 10 17.51 -8.92 -15.21
N PHE A 11 16.80 -9.76 -14.44
CA PHE A 11 17.02 -9.97 -13.00
C PHE A 11 17.79 -11.26 -12.68
N GLN A 12 18.17 -12.06 -13.68
CA GLN A 12 18.99 -13.26 -13.48
C GLN A 12 20.48 -12.87 -13.53
N THR A 13 21.00 -12.34 -12.42
CA THR A 13 22.45 -12.22 -12.23
C THR A 13 22.91 -13.17 -11.12
N SER A 14 24.07 -13.78 -11.37
CA SER A 14 24.74 -14.77 -10.53
C SER A 14 24.79 -14.41 -9.05
N SER A 15 24.76 -15.43 -8.19
CA SER A 15 24.91 -15.35 -6.74
C SER A 15 26.06 -14.42 -6.33
N THR A 16 25.74 -13.17 -6.00
CA THR A 16 26.54 -12.21 -5.19
C THR A 16 25.93 -10.80 -5.14
N HIS A 17 24.84 -10.50 -5.85
CA HIS A 17 24.22 -9.19 -5.75
C HIS A 17 23.32 -9.09 -4.51
N ARG A 18 23.87 -8.48 -3.45
CA ARG A 18 23.04 -7.83 -2.40
C ARG A 18 21.97 -6.99 -3.11
N PRO A 19 20.71 -6.97 -2.64
CA PRO A 19 19.74 -6.01 -3.17
C PRO A 19 20.38 -4.63 -3.09
N ILE A 20 20.38 -3.90 -4.20
CA ILE A 20 20.97 -2.56 -4.28
C ILE A 20 20.10 -1.66 -3.42
N LEU A 21 20.46 -1.55 -2.14
CA LEU A 21 19.81 -0.64 -1.22
C LEU A 21 20.32 0.75 -1.59
N ILE A 22 19.38 1.62 -1.95
CA ILE A 22 19.64 3.04 -2.15
C ILE A 22 20.34 3.55 -0.90
N LEU A 23 21.56 4.09 -1.03
CA LEU A 23 22.18 4.89 0.03
C LEU A 23 21.39 6.20 0.17
N ASP A 24 21.38 6.84 1.34
CA ASP A 24 20.71 8.14 1.51
C ASP A 24 21.13 9.17 0.44
N SER A 25 22.39 9.10 -0.01
CA SER A 25 22.96 9.95 -1.07
C SER A 25 22.40 9.69 -2.47
N GLN A 26 21.76 8.54 -2.69
CA GLN A 26 21.17 8.14 -3.97
C GLN A 26 19.68 8.49 -4.05
N LEU A 27 19.03 8.83 -2.92
CA LEU A 27 17.65 9.27 -2.89
C LEU A 27 17.54 10.77 -3.28
N VAL A 28 17.70 11.06 -4.57
CA VAL A 28 17.75 12.43 -5.08
C VAL A 28 16.45 12.79 -5.83
N PRO A 29 15.69 13.80 -5.37
CA PRO A 29 14.55 14.29 -6.12
C PRO A 29 15.01 14.99 -7.41
N ARG A 30 14.39 14.64 -8.54
CA ARG A 30 14.71 15.20 -9.86
C ARG A 30 13.85 16.41 -10.22
N THR A 31 12.72 16.60 -9.54
CA THR A 31 11.82 17.75 -9.75
C THR A 31 11.49 18.47 -8.45
N GLN A 32 10.92 19.67 -8.55
CA GLN A 32 10.49 20.45 -7.38
C GLN A 32 9.33 19.78 -6.63
N GLU A 33 8.47 19.07 -7.35
CA GLU A 33 7.37 18.28 -6.81
C GLU A 33 7.91 17.08 -6.01
N GLU A 34 8.85 16.32 -6.59
CA GLU A 34 9.52 15.21 -5.89
C GLU A 34 10.22 15.72 -4.61
N ALA A 35 10.90 16.87 -4.68
CA ALA A 35 11.55 17.48 -3.53
C ALA A 35 10.55 17.89 -2.43
N LYS A 36 9.38 18.41 -2.81
CA LYS A 36 8.30 18.74 -1.86
C LYS A 36 7.71 17.47 -1.23
N ALA A 37 7.45 16.44 -2.03
CA ALA A 37 6.95 15.15 -1.56
C ALA A 37 7.93 14.49 -0.58
N LEU A 38 9.23 14.48 -0.90
CA LEU A 38 10.27 13.92 -0.03
C LEU A 38 10.36 14.65 1.32
N ARG A 39 10.19 15.98 1.35
CA ARG A 39 10.13 16.74 2.62
C ARG A 39 8.97 16.30 3.50
N LEU A 40 7.79 16.06 2.93
CA LEU A 40 6.62 15.58 3.67
C LEU A 40 6.82 14.14 4.14
N LEU A 41 7.40 13.28 3.29
CA LEU A 41 7.72 11.89 3.63
C LEU A 41 8.74 11.80 4.77
N ASN A 42 9.75 12.68 4.81
CA ASN A 42 10.73 12.72 5.89
C ASN A 42 10.16 13.13 7.26
N GLN A 43 8.96 13.72 7.30
CA GLN A 43 8.26 14.03 8.55
C GLN A 43 7.45 12.85 9.10
N LYS A 44 7.27 11.79 8.32
CA LYS A 44 6.50 10.60 8.71
C LYS A 44 7.38 9.58 9.42
N SER A 45 6.83 8.90 10.42
CA SER A 45 7.42 7.69 10.99
C SER A 45 7.10 6.49 10.10
N TYR A 46 8.11 5.67 9.81
CA TYR A 46 7.96 4.44 9.08
C TYR A 46 8.14 3.28 10.05
N ALA A 47 7.04 2.60 10.39
CA ALA A 47 7.08 1.37 11.15
C ALA A 47 7.04 0.20 10.17
N LEU A 48 8.10 -0.61 10.13
CA LEU A 48 8.08 -1.88 9.42
C LEU A 48 7.29 -2.88 10.25
N THR A 49 6.16 -3.37 9.73
CA THR A 49 5.33 -4.40 10.37
C THR A 49 6.05 -5.76 10.47
N LYS A 50 7.26 -5.91 9.89
CA LYS A 50 8.05 -7.14 9.81
C LYS A 50 9.39 -7.09 10.57
N CYS A 51 9.53 -6.23 11.57
CA CYS A 51 10.69 -6.33 12.45
C CYS A 51 10.27 -7.03 13.73
N PHE A 52 10.85 -8.21 13.98
CA PHE A 52 10.93 -8.72 15.33
C PHE A 52 11.53 -7.61 16.20
N ASP A 53 10.85 -7.31 17.29
CA ASP A 53 11.36 -6.38 18.27
C ASP A 53 12.46 -7.11 19.05
N GLU A 54 13.71 -6.74 18.78
CA GLU A 54 14.89 -7.34 19.40
C GLU A 54 14.85 -7.20 20.92
N ASP A 55 14.32 -6.09 21.43
CA ASP A 55 14.16 -5.86 22.87
C ASP A 55 13.12 -6.82 23.44
N LEU A 56 12.00 -7.06 22.74
CA LEU A 56 11.03 -8.08 23.14
C LEU A 56 11.58 -9.51 23.06
N LEU A 57 12.46 -9.82 22.10
CA LEU A 57 13.11 -11.13 22.00
C LEU A 57 14.08 -11.37 23.15
N VAL A 58 14.80 -10.32 23.56
CA VAL A 58 15.69 -10.32 24.72
C VAL A 58 14.89 -10.44 26.02
N ASP A 59 13.82 -9.66 26.18
CA ASP A 59 12.93 -9.70 27.34
C ASP A 59 12.26 -11.08 27.50
N ALA A 60 12.00 -11.76 26.39
CA ALA A 60 11.45 -13.12 26.40
C ALA A 60 12.51 -14.22 26.58
N GLY A 61 13.81 -13.88 26.65
CA GLY A 61 14.91 -14.82 26.83
C GLY A 61 15.13 -15.76 25.63
N MET A 62 14.75 -15.32 24.42
CA MET A 62 14.79 -16.15 23.20
C MET A 62 15.87 -15.81 22.15
N PRO A 63 16.84 -14.88 22.34
CA PRO A 63 17.67 -14.43 21.22
C PRO A 63 18.54 -15.54 20.62
N GLU A 64 19.09 -16.43 21.46
CA GLU A 64 20.02 -17.49 21.03
C GLU A 64 19.31 -18.59 20.20
N LYS A 65 18.18 -19.10 20.71
CA LYS A 65 17.39 -20.14 20.02
C LYS A 65 16.74 -19.64 18.74
N PHE A 66 16.38 -18.36 18.70
CA PHE A 66 15.77 -17.74 17.53
C PHE A 66 16.77 -17.67 16.36
N ASN A 67 18.01 -17.26 16.64
CA ASN A 67 19.08 -17.21 15.63
C ASN A 67 19.46 -18.62 15.14
N GLU A 68 19.57 -19.61 16.03
CA GLU A 68 19.82 -21.02 15.65
C GLU A 68 18.74 -21.56 14.69
N VAL A 69 17.47 -21.25 14.95
CA VAL A 69 16.36 -21.68 14.09
C VAL A 69 16.43 -20.98 12.72
N PHE A 70 16.72 -19.68 12.68
CA PHE A 70 16.84 -18.92 11.44
C PHE A 70 18.02 -19.38 10.57
N GLU A 71 19.15 -19.68 11.20
CA GLU A 71 20.31 -20.26 10.52
C GLU A 71 20.00 -21.66 9.99
N ALA A 72 19.38 -22.52 10.81
CA ALA A 72 19.03 -23.89 10.42
C ALA A 72 18.06 -23.96 9.24
N ILE A 73 17.17 -22.98 9.09
CA ILE A 73 16.24 -22.91 7.95
C ILE A 73 16.75 -22.05 6.78
N GLY A 74 17.98 -21.51 6.88
CA GLY A 74 18.62 -20.72 5.83
C GLY A 74 18.01 -19.34 5.61
N TRP A 75 17.43 -18.73 6.66
CA TRP A 75 16.76 -17.43 6.61
C TRP A 75 17.60 -16.28 7.18
N SER A 76 18.85 -16.52 7.56
CA SER A 76 19.76 -15.49 8.10
C SER A 76 19.88 -14.28 7.16
N ASP A 77 20.07 -14.52 5.86
CA ASP A 77 20.15 -13.45 4.85
C ASP A 77 18.80 -12.78 4.54
N PHE A 78 17.69 -13.47 4.80
CA PHE A 78 16.33 -12.94 4.62
C PHE A 78 15.91 -12.03 5.79
N ALA A 79 16.43 -12.31 6.99
CA ALA A 79 16.19 -11.50 8.19
C ALA A 79 16.97 -10.18 8.15
N GLU A 80 18.16 -10.16 7.54
CA GLU A 80 18.99 -8.97 7.34
C GLU A 80 18.58 -8.13 6.10
N ILE A 81 17.29 -7.82 5.93
CA ILE A 81 16.92 -6.72 5.04
C ILE A 81 17.17 -5.42 5.82
N PRO A 82 18.14 -4.57 5.42
CA PRO A 82 18.44 -3.38 6.20
C PRO A 82 17.20 -2.49 6.22
N LYS A 83 16.70 -2.21 7.44
CA LYS A 83 15.52 -1.37 7.70
C LYS A 83 15.56 -0.07 6.89
N GLY A 84 16.76 0.49 6.69
CA GLY A 84 17.00 1.69 5.88
C GLY A 84 16.63 1.53 4.41
N GLY A 85 17.04 0.45 3.74
CA GLY A 85 16.88 0.34 2.28
C GLY A 85 15.42 0.18 1.85
N ILE A 86 14.60 -0.56 2.60
CA ILE A 86 13.16 -0.66 2.32
C ILE A 86 12.43 0.68 2.55
N ILE A 87 12.84 1.45 3.57
CA ILE A 87 12.30 2.79 3.81
C ILE A 87 12.69 3.72 2.64
N LEU A 88 13.93 3.67 2.18
CA LEU A 88 14.41 4.51 1.08
C LEU A 88 13.75 4.16 -0.26
N LEU A 89 13.57 2.87 -0.56
CA LEU A 89 12.80 2.42 -1.72
C LEU A 89 11.33 2.84 -1.63
N THR A 90 10.73 2.73 -0.45
CA THR A 90 9.35 3.19 -0.22
C THR A 90 9.25 4.71 -0.42
N LYS A 91 10.23 5.48 0.05
CA LYS A 91 10.29 6.93 -0.17
C LYS A 91 10.48 7.28 -1.64
N GLU A 92 11.36 6.57 -2.35
CA GLU A 92 11.58 6.77 -3.79
C GLU A 92 10.29 6.51 -4.57
N PHE A 93 9.68 5.35 -4.32
CA PHE A 93 8.41 4.98 -4.91
C PHE A 93 7.35 6.04 -4.64
N LEU A 94 7.09 6.38 -3.38
CA LEU A 94 6.03 7.34 -3.02
C LEU A 94 6.29 8.77 -3.50
N MET A 95 7.55 9.24 -3.54
CA MET A 95 7.82 10.61 -3.99
C MET A 95 7.62 10.79 -5.50
N THR A 96 7.80 9.71 -6.26
CA THR A 96 7.75 9.72 -7.74
C THR A 96 6.44 9.17 -8.29
N LEU A 97 5.66 8.48 -7.45
CA LEU A 97 4.39 7.88 -7.81
C LEU A 97 3.40 8.95 -8.28
N ARG A 98 2.99 8.86 -9.54
CA ARG A 98 2.02 9.74 -10.18
C ARG A 98 1.12 8.95 -11.10
N THR A 99 -0.08 9.48 -11.33
CA THR A 99 -1.06 8.88 -12.23
C THR A 99 -1.41 9.88 -13.32
N ASP A 100 -1.44 9.44 -14.57
CA ASP A 100 -1.74 10.26 -15.73
C ASP A 100 -2.88 9.61 -16.53
N THR A 101 -3.93 10.38 -16.81
CA THR A 101 -5.08 9.89 -17.58
C THR A 101 -4.98 10.45 -19.00
N ARG A 102 -4.75 9.54 -19.94
CA ARG A 102 -4.61 9.82 -21.36
C ARG A 102 -5.85 9.34 -22.12
N ARG A 103 -5.91 9.62 -23.43
CA ARG A 103 -7.03 9.21 -24.30
C ARG A 103 -7.22 7.69 -24.37
N ASP A 104 -6.16 6.93 -24.16
CA ASP A 104 -6.08 5.48 -24.26
C ASP A 104 -6.11 4.75 -22.91
N GLY A 105 -6.10 5.48 -21.79
CA GLY A 105 -6.23 4.89 -20.45
C GLY A 105 -5.49 5.67 -19.36
N THR A 106 -5.55 5.14 -18.13
CA THR A 106 -4.79 5.65 -17.00
C THR A 106 -3.47 4.90 -16.86
N TYR A 107 -2.39 5.66 -16.74
CA TYR A 107 -1.03 5.18 -16.54
C TYR A 107 -0.53 5.56 -15.15
N VAL A 108 0.25 4.66 -14.55
CA VAL A 108 0.92 4.82 -13.27
C VAL A 108 2.40 4.90 -13.54
N TRP A 109 3.03 5.94 -13.01
CA TRP A 109 4.46 6.18 -13.14
C TRP A 109 5.08 6.22 -11.74
N PHE A 110 6.23 5.59 -11.57
CA PHE A 110 6.99 5.63 -10.34
C PHE A 110 8.45 5.26 -10.62
N ARG A 111 9.32 5.54 -9.64
CA ARG A 111 10.73 5.16 -9.66
C ARG A 111 10.99 4.14 -8.58
N LEU A 112 11.74 3.11 -8.92
CA LEU A 112 12.23 2.12 -7.97
C LEU A 112 13.65 1.71 -8.38
N PHE A 113 14.57 1.65 -7.42
CA PHE A 113 15.99 1.40 -7.68
C PHE A 113 16.60 2.40 -8.67
N ASN A 114 16.16 3.67 -8.61
CA ASN A 114 16.55 4.74 -9.54
C ASN A 114 16.13 4.50 -11.02
N THR A 115 15.32 3.48 -11.29
CA THR A 115 14.74 3.18 -12.61
C THR A 115 13.31 3.67 -12.68
N ASP A 116 12.98 4.42 -13.73
CA ASP A 116 11.62 4.91 -13.96
C ASP A 116 10.76 3.82 -14.62
N TYR A 117 9.58 3.58 -14.08
CA TYR A 117 8.58 2.65 -14.59
C TYR A 117 7.33 3.40 -15.04
N GLU A 118 6.77 2.97 -16.18
CA GLU A 118 5.44 3.35 -16.65
C GLU A 118 4.62 2.07 -16.86
N LEU A 119 3.49 1.97 -16.17
CA LEU A 119 2.58 0.83 -16.29
C LEU A 119 1.17 1.33 -16.55
N THR A 120 0.39 0.59 -17.32
CA THR A 120 -1.06 0.79 -17.32
C THR A 120 -1.62 0.51 -15.93
N LEU A 121 -2.72 1.17 -15.55
CA LEU A 121 -3.37 0.92 -14.25
C LEU A 121 -3.71 -0.56 -14.02
N ARG A 122 -3.99 -1.30 -15.10
CA ARG A 122 -4.24 -2.75 -15.04
C ARG A 122 -2.99 -3.56 -14.76
N GLN A 123 -1.88 -3.28 -15.45
CA GLN A 123 -0.60 -3.93 -15.16
C GLN A 123 -0.16 -3.66 -13.72
N PHE A 124 -0.30 -2.41 -13.28
CA PHE A 124 -0.01 -2.02 -11.92
C PHE A 124 -0.92 -2.73 -10.89
N SER A 125 -2.22 -2.83 -11.16
CA SER A 125 -3.16 -3.59 -10.31
C SER A 125 -2.79 -5.07 -10.21
N ASN A 126 -2.38 -5.69 -11.32
CA ASN A 126 -1.95 -7.09 -11.32
C ASN A 126 -0.64 -7.28 -10.54
N LEU A 127 0.28 -6.31 -10.58
CA LEU A 127 1.52 -6.32 -9.79
C LEU A 127 1.24 -6.29 -8.28
N LEU A 128 0.12 -5.70 -7.86
CA LEU A 128 -0.37 -5.70 -6.48
C LEU A 128 -1.20 -6.96 -6.13
N ASP A 129 -1.16 -7.99 -6.99
CA ASP A 129 -1.91 -9.25 -6.85
C ASP A 129 -3.44 -9.10 -6.78
N PHE A 130 -4.00 -7.97 -7.26
CA PHE A 130 -5.43 -7.88 -7.45
C PHE A 130 -5.90 -8.80 -8.59
N SER A 131 -7.09 -9.38 -8.43
CA SER A 131 -7.68 -10.22 -9.47
C SER A 131 -7.83 -9.43 -10.79
N PRO A 132 -7.50 -10.02 -11.96
CA PRO A 132 -7.71 -9.37 -13.26
C PRO A 132 -9.17 -9.00 -13.53
N GLN A 133 -10.11 -9.65 -12.83
CA GLN A 133 -11.55 -9.41 -12.89
C GLN A 133 -12.00 -8.22 -12.03
N CYS A 134 -11.11 -7.60 -11.27
CA CYS A 134 -11.43 -6.41 -10.50
C CYS A 134 -11.71 -5.23 -11.44
N THR A 135 -12.80 -4.53 -11.16
CA THR A 135 -13.04 -3.22 -11.73
C THR A 135 -12.02 -2.24 -11.17
N LEU A 136 -11.43 -1.43 -12.05
CA LEU A 136 -10.45 -0.40 -11.70
C LEU A 136 -11.13 0.96 -11.76
N GLY A 137 -10.94 1.79 -10.72
CA GLY A 137 -11.25 3.23 -10.79
C GLY A 137 -12.64 3.61 -10.31
N GLU A 138 -13.23 4.61 -10.98
CA GLU A 138 -14.49 5.24 -10.58
C GLU A 138 -15.73 4.43 -10.99
N ASP A 139 -15.55 3.37 -11.76
CA ASP A 139 -16.59 2.69 -12.55
C ASP A 139 -17.40 1.63 -11.79
N LEU A 140 -17.84 1.95 -10.57
CA LEU A 140 -18.87 1.16 -9.91
C LEU A 140 -20.24 1.62 -10.43
N ALA A 141 -20.77 0.90 -11.41
CA ALA A 141 -22.09 1.17 -11.99
C ALA A 141 -23.16 1.31 -10.88
N GLY A 142 -23.85 2.46 -10.86
CA GLY A 142 -24.88 2.77 -9.86
C GLY A 142 -24.35 3.21 -8.49
N PHE A 143 -23.05 3.48 -8.34
CA PHE A 143 -22.51 4.01 -7.10
C PHE A 143 -22.84 5.50 -6.93
N ASN A 144 -23.72 5.79 -5.97
CA ASN A 144 -23.97 7.14 -5.47
C ASN A 144 -23.51 7.23 -4.01
N SER A 145 -22.39 7.92 -3.77
CA SER A 145 -21.80 8.00 -2.43
C SER A 145 -22.71 8.66 -1.39
N VAL A 146 -23.59 9.58 -1.80
CA VAL A 146 -24.50 10.29 -0.90
C VAL A 146 -25.69 9.41 -0.53
N GLU A 147 -26.30 8.79 -1.53
CA GLU A 147 -27.44 7.90 -1.35
C GLU A 147 -27.05 6.65 -0.53
N PHE A 148 -25.95 6.00 -0.90
CA PHE A 148 -25.46 4.86 -0.15
C PHE A 148 -25.05 5.21 1.29
N CYS A 149 -24.47 6.41 1.53
CA CYS A 149 -24.22 6.86 2.90
C CYS A 149 -25.51 6.99 3.72
N LYS A 150 -26.62 7.48 3.14
CA LYS A 150 -27.91 7.56 3.84
C LYS A 150 -28.44 6.16 4.19
N GLU A 151 -28.23 5.19 3.32
CA GLU A 151 -28.58 3.79 3.60
C GLU A 151 -27.71 3.18 4.71
N LEU A 152 -26.43 3.54 4.79
CA LEU A 152 -25.50 3.03 5.79
C LEU A 152 -25.66 3.68 7.17
N VAL A 153 -25.94 4.97 7.21
CA VAL A 153 -25.88 5.81 8.42
C VAL A 153 -27.27 5.97 9.05
N VAL A 154 -27.32 6.22 10.36
CA VAL A 154 -28.57 6.53 11.08
C VAL A 154 -29.14 7.90 10.62
N PRO A 155 -30.46 8.07 10.45
CA PRO A 155 -31.08 9.29 9.91
C PRO A 155 -30.70 10.60 10.62
N ASP A 156 -30.38 10.56 11.91
CA ASP A 156 -30.06 11.74 12.75
C ASP A 156 -28.55 11.92 13.01
N ALA A 157 -27.70 11.20 12.29
CA ALA A 157 -26.26 11.33 12.46
C ALA A 157 -25.76 12.72 12.03
N PRO A 158 -24.74 13.27 12.69
CA PRO A 158 -24.12 14.53 12.28
C PRO A 158 -23.63 14.47 10.83
N ARG A 159 -23.57 15.63 10.15
CA ARG A 159 -23.14 15.74 8.74
C ARG A 159 -21.78 15.09 8.43
N LYS A 160 -20.92 14.89 9.44
CA LYS A 160 -19.63 14.21 9.31
C LYS A 160 -19.86 12.69 9.23
N LYS A 161 -19.52 12.09 8.09
CA LYS A 161 -19.59 10.64 7.84
C LYS A 161 -18.65 9.89 8.80
N SER A 162 -19.16 9.50 9.97
CA SER A 162 -18.38 8.79 10.97
C SER A 162 -18.68 7.30 10.98
N ILE A 163 -17.63 6.49 11.09
CA ILE A 163 -17.69 5.03 11.15
C ILE A 163 -18.67 4.56 12.23
N THR A 164 -18.71 5.23 13.38
CA THR A 164 -19.55 4.85 14.53
C THR A 164 -21.05 4.84 14.19
N HIS A 165 -21.47 5.64 13.22
CA HIS A 165 -22.88 5.77 12.83
C HIS A 165 -23.29 4.80 11.72
N ILE A 166 -22.38 3.96 11.19
CA ILE A 166 -22.72 2.90 10.24
C ILE A 166 -23.56 1.85 10.97
N ARG A 167 -24.78 1.58 10.52
CA ARG A 167 -25.74 0.67 11.17
C ARG A 167 -25.27 -0.79 11.18
N HIS A 168 -24.68 -1.25 10.08
CA HIS A 168 -24.30 -2.65 9.92
C HIS A 168 -22.95 -2.95 10.61
N PRO A 169 -22.89 -3.85 11.62
CA PRO A 169 -21.68 -4.09 12.41
C PRO A 169 -20.50 -4.60 11.56
N THR A 170 -20.75 -5.49 10.58
CA THR A 170 -19.69 -5.96 9.68
C THR A 170 -19.13 -4.86 8.79
N LEU A 171 -19.98 -4.00 8.21
CA LEU A 171 -19.49 -2.87 7.41
C LEU A 171 -18.81 -1.82 8.27
N ARG A 172 -19.25 -1.62 9.51
CA ARG A 172 -18.59 -0.74 10.47
C ARG A 172 -17.16 -1.23 10.77
N PHE A 173 -16.99 -2.54 10.97
CA PHE A 173 -15.68 -3.14 11.14
C PHE A 173 -14.82 -2.97 9.88
N LEU A 174 -15.37 -3.29 8.70
CA LEU A 174 -14.64 -3.16 7.42
C LEU A 174 -14.25 -1.71 7.12
N ALA A 175 -15.11 -0.74 7.48
CA ALA A 175 -14.80 0.68 7.36
C ALA A 175 -13.59 1.07 8.22
N ARG A 176 -13.52 0.55 9.45
CA ARG A 176 -12.39 0.78 10.35
C ARG A 176 -11.11 0.10 9.85
N TRP A 177 -11.24 -1.10 9.29
CA TRP A 177 -10.11 -1.80 8.69
C TRP A 177 -9.56 -1.02 7.47
N LEU A 178 -10.45 -0.53 6.59
CA LEU A 178 -10.06 0.29 5.44
C LEU A 178 -9.29 1.55 5.86
N THR A 179 -9.78 2.29 6.87
CA THR A 179 -9.13 3.52 7.34
C THR A 179 -7.85 3.30 8.14
N MET A 180 -7.55 2.06 8.53
CA MET A 180 -6.30 1.72 9.22
C MET A 180 -5.26 1.09 8.28
N VAL A 181 -5.71 0.32 7.28
CA VAL A 181 -4.83 -0.55 6.49
C VAL A 181 -4.70 -0.11 5.04
N VAL A 182 -5.81 0.31 4.41
CA VAL A 182 -5.83 0.64 2.97
C VAL A 182 -5.66 2.15 2.75
N PHE A 183 -6.30 2.96 3.59
CA PHE A 183 -6.23 4.41 3.56
C PHE A 183 -5.97 4.94 4.98
N PRO A 184 -4.75 4.81 5.51
CA PRO A 184 -4.43 5.31 6.85
C PRO A 184 -4.61 6.83 6.92
N TRP A 185 -5.60 7.29 7.69
CA TRP A 185 -5.91 8.70 7.92
C TRP A 185 -5.65 9.13 9.36
N ASP A 186 -5.32 10.41 9.56
CA ASP A 186 -5.15 11.01 10.89
C ASP A 186 -6.45 10.92 11.73
N ASP A 187 -7.63 11.05 11.11
CA ASP A 187 -8.93 10.87 11.76
C ASP A 187 -9.59 9.56 11.36
N THR A 188 -9.16 8.47 12.00
CA THR A 188 -9.70 7.10 11.80
C THR A 188 -11.20 6.95 12.11
N ARG A 189 -11.87 8.01 12.60
CA ARG A 189 -13.30 8.01 12.89
C ARG A 189 -14.15 8.40 11.69
N CYS A 190 -13.55 8.96 10.64
CA CYS A 190 -14.25 9.46 9.45
C CYS A 190 -14.11 8.50 8.27
N VAL A 191 -15.09 8.54 7.38
CA VAL A 191 -15.15 7.73 6.16
C VAL A 191 -15.08 8.65 4.96
N THR A 192 -14.05 8.50 4.13
CA THR A 192 -13.88 9.24 2.87
C THR A 192 -14.80 8.70 1.78
N VAL A 193 -14.88 9.38 0.63
CA VAL A 193 -15.69 8.87 -0.50
C VAL A 193 -15.13 7.54 -1.01
N GLU A 194 -13.81 7.38 -0.94
CA GLU A 194 -13.06 6.20 -1.36
C GLU A 194 -13.31 5.01 -0.42
N ASP A 195 -13.36 5.26 0.89
CA ASP A 195 -13.78 4.25 1.87
C ASP A 195 -15.24 3.82 1.61
N VAL A 196 -16.16 4.78 1.40
CA VAL A 196 -17.57 4.49 1.08
C VAL A 196 -17.69 3.67 -0.22
N ARG A 197 -16.84 3.95 -1.21
CA ARG A 197 -16.78 3.23 -2.48
C ARG A 197 -16.36 1.78 -2.28
N CYS A 198 -15.32 1.54 -1.48
CA CYS A 198 -14.90 0.19 -1.11
C CYS A 198 -16.00 -0.55 -0.34
N LEU A 199 -16.66 0.12 0.61
CA LEU A 199 -17.79 -0.45 1.34
C LEU A 199 -18.97 -0.82 0.45
N TYR A 200 -19.25 -0.01 -0.58
CA TYR A 200 -20.28 -0.30 -1.56
C TYR A 200 -19.95 -1.56 -2.36
N ALA A 201 -18.71 -1.66 -2.86
CA ALA A 201 -18.25 -2.84 -3.57
C ALA A 201 -18.34 -4.10 -2.68
N MET A 202 -17.94 -4.00 -1.41
CA MET A 202 -18.07 -5.10 -0.44
C MET A 202 -19.54 -5.50 -0.22
N TRP A 203 -20.44 -4.53 -0.03
CA TRP A 203 -21.87 -4.76 0.16
C TRP A 203 -22.52 -5.44 -1.04
N LYS A 204 -22.18 -4.99 -2.25
CA LYS A 204 -22.67 -5.56 -3.52
C LYS A 204 -21.89 -6.78 -4.00
N LYS A 205 -20.84 -7.19 -3.26
CA LYS A 205 -19.94 -8.30 -3.60
C LYS A 205 -19.28 -8.15 -4.99
N ILE A 206 -18.91 -6.92 -5.33
CA ILE A 206 -18.24 -6.57 -6.59
C ILE A 206 -16.74 -6.75 -6.42
N LYS A 207 -16.08 -7.37 -7.41
CA LYS A 207 -14.60 -7.42 -7.47
C LYS A 207 -14.08 -6.03 -7.80
N PHE A 208 -13.41 -5.40 -6.84
CA PHE A 208 -12.98 -4.02 -6.95
C PHE A 208 -11.55 -3.89 -6.44
N ALA A 209 -10.70 -3.20 -7.20
CA ALA A 209 -9.38 -2.81 -6.74
C ALA A 209 -9.40 -1.31 -6.38
N PRO A 210 -9.08 -0.93 -5.13
CA PRO A 210 -8.96 0.47 -4.76
C PRO A 210 -7.87 1.12 -5.61
N THR A 211 -8.22 2.13 -6.39
CA THR A 211 -7.24 2.83 -7.22
C THR A 211 -6.44 3.84 -6.42
N LEU A 212 -5.13 3.87 -6.67
CA LEU A 212 -4.20 4.81 -6.05
C LEU A 212 -4.42 6.27 -6.45
N ASN A 213 -5.31 6.55 -7.42
CA ASN A 213 -5.59 7.88 -7.96
C ASN A 213 -5.92 8.94 -6.87
N LYS A 214 -6.22 8.55 -5.64
CA LYS A 214 -6.47 9.46 -4.51
C LYS A 214 -5.74 9.11 -3.20
N VAL A 215 -4.86 8.12 -3.20
CA VAL A 215 -4.01 7.81 -2.03
C VAL A 215 -2.88 8.83 -1.86
N LEU A 216 -2.65 9.67 -2.88
CA LEU A 216 -1.44 10.50 -3.03
C LEU A 216 -1.66 12.02 -2.90
N HIS A 217 -2.82 12.47 -2.42
CA HIS A 217 -3.07 13.88 -2.13
C HIS A 217 -3.63 14.09 -0.72
#